data_AF-A0A4V2F8B6-F1
#
_entry.id   AF-A0A4V2F8B6-F1
#
_cell.length_a   1.000
_cell.length_b   1.000
_cell.length_c   1.000
_cell.angle_alpha   90.00
_cell.angle_beta   90.00
_cell.angle_gamma   90.00
#
_symmetry.space_group_name_H-M   'P 1'
#
loop_
_entity.id
_entity.type
_entity.pdbx_description
1 polymer ?
#
loop_
_entity_poly.entity_id
_entity_poly.type
_entity_poly.pdbx_seq_one_letter_code
_entity_poly.pdbx_strand_id
1 'polypeptide(L)'
;MEKAKILERLIKESGYSIRSFALKCGIPESTLYTILKNGVGRASVNNVVLVCQNLGIRVEDLNQMAEQDKQSVSYEQMEILIARNGKKLTTEERMHLIKLLSENEK
;
A
#
# COMPACT_ATOMS: atom_id res chain seq x y z
N MET A 1 5.51 -1.23 9.94
CA MET A 1 4.07 -1.56 9.96
C MET A 1 3.49 -1.61 8.56
N GLU A 2 3.84 -0.70 7.65
CA GLU A 2 3.25 -0.62 6.30
C GLU A 2 3.27 -1.94 5.50
N LYS A 3 4.43 -2.60 5.41
CA LYS A 3 4.56 -3.89 4.72
C LYS A 3 3.59 -4.97 5.25
N ALA A 4 3.30 -4.98 6.54
CA ALA A 4 2.37 -5.94 7.12
C ALA A 4 0.92 -5.66 6.73
N LYS A 5 0.52 -4.38 6.66
CA LYS A 5 -0.80 -3.99 6.18
C LYS A 5 -0.98 -4.33 4.70
N ILE A 6 0.06 -4.11 3.89
CA ILE A 6 0.06 -4.48 2.46
C ILE A 6 -0.14 -5.98 2.30
N LEU A 7 0.63 -6.81 3.04
CA LEU A 7 0.43 -8.26 3.01
C LEU A 7 -0.98 -8.66 3.46
N GLU A 8 -1.51 -8.08 4.53
CA GLU A 8 -2.87 -8.38 4.99
C GLU A 8 -3.92 -8.04 3.94
N ARG A 9 -3.76 -6.91 3.23
CA ARG A 9 -4.63 -6.49 2.13
C ARG A 9 -4.59 -7.50 0.98
N LEU A 10 -3.39 -7.86 0.50
CA LEU A 10 -3.21 -8.81 -0.60
C LEU A 10 -3.75 -10.21 -0.27
N ILE A 11 -3.63 -10.66 0.98
CA ILE A 11 -4.21 -11.92 1.44
C ILE A 11 -5.74 -11.88 1.33
N LYS A 12 -6.38 -10.77 1.72
CA LYS A 12 -7.83 -10.62 1.62
C LYS A 12 -8.30 -10.49 0.17
N GLU A 13 -7.58 -9.72 -0.65
CA GLU A 13 -7.89 -9.54 -2.08
C GLU A 13 -7.76 -10.84 -2.88
N SER A 14 -6.86 -11.74 -2.46
CA SER A 14 -6.75 -13.09 -3.02
C SER A 14 -7.81 -14.08 -2.52
N GLY A 15 -8.77 -13.62 -1.71
CA GLY A 15 -9.91 -14.41 -1.23
C GLY A 15 -9.61 -15.31 -0.03
N TYR A 16 -8.44 -15.17 0.60
CA TYR A 16 -8.08 -15.96 1.76
C TYR A 16 -8.33 -15.21 3.07
N SER A 17 -8.77 -15.95 4.09
CA SER A 17 -8.57 -15.53 5.48
C SER A 17 -7.11 -15.72 5.88
N ILE A 18 -6.63 -14.98 6.88
CA ILE A 18 -5.27 -15.14 7.44
C ILE A 18 -5.00 -16.60 7.80
N ARG A 19 -5.96 -17.26 8.46
CA ARG A 19 -5.86 -18.68 8.80
C ARG A 19 -5.69 -19.58 7.58
N SER A 20 -6.58 -19.45 6.58
CA SER A 20 -6.51 -20.25 5.35
C SER A 20 -5.24 -19.99 4.55
N PHE A 21 -4.72 -18.76 4.60
CA PHE A 21 -3.49 -18.38 3.93
C PHE A 21 -2.25 -18.95 4.63
N ALA A 22 -2.23 -18.96 5.97
CA ALA A 22 -1.18 -19.61 6.75
C ALA A 22 -1.07 -21.11 6.40
N LEU A 23 -2.22 -21.79 6.30
CA LEU A 23 -2.31 -23.19 5.87
C LEU A 23 -1.77 -23.36 4.44
N LYS A 24 -2.15 -22.49 3.50
CA LYS A 24 -1.63 -22.51 2.12
C LYS A 24 -0.10 -22.36 2.08
N CYS A 25 0.44 -21.47 2.92
CA CYS A 25 1.88 -21.26 3.04
C CYS A 25 2.61 -22.40 3.76
N GLY A 26 1.89 -23.32 4.44
CA GLY A 26 2.52 -24.36 5.26
C GLY A 26 3.15 -23.83 6.56
N ILE A 27 2.67 -22.70 7.08
CA ILE A 27 3.15 -22.11 8.35
C ILE A 27 2.04 -22.08 9.41
N PRO A 28 2.38 -22.10 10.72
CA PRO A 28 1.39 -21.92 11.77
C PRO A 28 0.65 -20.58 11.65
N GLU A 29 -0.65 -20.58 11.94
CA GLU A 29 -1.47 -19.36 11.98
C GLU A 29 -0.87 -18.31 12.94
N SER A 30 -0.36 -18.77 14.09
CA SER A 30 0.32 -17.91 15.07
C SER A 30 1.58 -17.25 14.50
N THR A 31 2.31 -17.94 13.61
CA THR A 31 3.48 -17.39 12.93
C THR A 31 3.06 -16.26 12.00
N LEU A 32 2.12 -16.50 11.09
CA LEU A 32 1.63 -15.47 10.18
C LEU A 32 1.03 -14.29 10.94
N TYR A 33 0.24 -14.55 11.98
CA TYR A 33 -0.34 -13.51 12.84
C TYR A 33 0.75 -12.66 13.50
N THR A 34 1.80 -13.27 14.02
CA THR A 34 2.93 -12.56 14.64
C THR A 34 3.67 -11.71 13.62
N ILE A 35 3.86 -12.20 12.38
CA ILE A 35 4.48 -11.44 11.29
C ILE A 35 3.65 -10.21 10.95
N LEU A 36 2.33 -10.36 10.84
CA LEU A 36 1.43 -9.24 10.52
C LEU A 36 1.36 -8.23 11.70
N LYS A 37 1.30 -8.71 12.94
CA LYS A 37 1.21 -7.85 14.14
C LYS A 37 2.51 -7.12 14.45
N ASN A 38 3.65 -7.83 14.43
CA ASN A 38 4.94 -7.29 14.83
C ASN A 38 5.70 -6.68 13.65
N GLY A 39 5.24 -6.90 12.43
CA GLY A 39 5.83 -6.36 11.22
C GLY A 39 6.80 -7.32 10.54
N VAL A 40 6.76 -7.29 9.21
CA VAL A 40 7.52 -8.16 8.30
C VAL A 40 9.03 -8.14 8.56
N GLY A 41 9.60 -6.99 8.94
CA GLY A 41 11.05 -6.86 9.18
C GLY A 41 11.58 -7.62 10.40
N ARG A 42 10.71 -8.11 11.30
CA ARG A 42 11.10 -8.96 12.44
C ARG A 42 10.92 -10.45 12.18
N ALA A 43 10.37 -10.81 11.02
CA ALA A 43 10.19 -12.19 10.61
C ALA A 43 11.50 -12.76 10.03
N SER A 44 11.65 -14.08 10.05
CA SER A 44 12.74 -14.73 9.32
C SER A 44 12.58 -14.50 7.82
N VAL A 45 13.70 -14.31 7.12
CA VAL A 45 13.71 -14.10 5.66
C VAL A 45 12.95 -15.21 4.94
N ASN A 46 13.15 -16.47 5.37
CA ASN A 46 12.46 -17.63 4.81
C ASN A 46 10.93 -17.49 4.88
N ASN A 47 10.38 -17.05 6.01
CA ASN A 47 8.93 -16.87 6.16
C ASN A 47 8.42 -15.72 5.30
N VAL A 48 9.19 -14.63 5.18
CA VAL A 48 8.82 -13.48 4.33
C VAL A 48 8.77 -13.91 2.87
N VAL A 49 9.81 -14.60 2.39
CA VAL A 49 9.91 -15.09 1.02
C VAL A 49 8.75 -16.06 0.71
N LEU A 50 8.47 -16.99 1.61
CA LEU A 50 7.40 -17.97 1.45
C LEU A 50 6.01 -17.32 1.33
N VAL A 51 5.72 -16.33 2.18
CA VAL A 51 4.47 -15.56 2.12
C VAL A 51 4.36 -14.79 0.80
N CYS A 52 5.43 -14.11 0.38
CA CYS A 52 5.45 -13.35 -0.87
C CYS A 52 5.24 -14.27 -2.09
N GLN A 53 5.92 -15.43 -2.13
CA GLN A 53 5.77 -16.42 -3.19
C GLN A 53 4.34 -16.96 -3.30
N ASN A 54 3.69 -17.24 -2.16
CA ASN A 54 2.30 -17.71 -2.15
C ASN A 54 1.27 -16.63 -2.54
N LEU A 55 1.65 -15.36 -2.46
CA LEU A 55 0.90 -14.22 -3.01
C LEU A 55 1.24 -13.92 -4.47
N GLY A 56 2.25 -14.58 -5.04
CA GLY A 56 2.70 -14.32 -6.42
C GLY A 56 3.48 -13.02 -6.59
N ILE A 57 4.05 -12.47 -5.51
CA ILE A 57 4.86 -11.25 -5.53
C ILE A 57 6.30 -11.53 -5.10
N ARG A 58 7.22 -10.64 -5.48
CA ARG A 58 8.58 -10.62 -4.95
C ARG A 58 8.65 -9.79 -3.67
N VAL A 59 9.68 -10.05 -2.86
CA VAL A 59 9.97 -9.22 -1.68
C VAL A 59 10.31 -7.79 -2.11
N GLU A 60 10.93 -7.62 -3.28
CA GLU A 60 11.19 -6.31 -3.88
C GLU A 60 9.90 -5.55 -4.17
N ASP A 61 8.86 -6.22 -4.70
CA ASP A 61 7.57 -5.60 -4.98
C ASP A 61 6.90 -5.11 -3.68
N LEU A 62 6.99 -5.91 -2.61
CA LEU A 62 6.51 -5.52 -1.28
C LEU A 62 7.24 -4.28 -0.74
N ASN A 63 8.55 -4.15 -1.03
CA ASN A 63 9.31 -2.96 -0.65
C ASN A 63 8.85 -1.74 -1.46
N GLN A 64 8.70 -1.88 -2.77
CA GLN A 64 8.26 -0.82 -3.66
C GLN A 64 6.86 -0.33 -3.30
N MET A 65 5.91 -1.24 -3.02
CA MET A 65 4.56 -0.89 -2.56
C MET A 65 4.60 -0.09 -1.24
N ALA A 66 5.49 -0.47 -0.31
CA ALA A 66 5.65 0.25 0.94
C ALA A 66 6.35 1.61 0.80
N GLU A 67 7.07 1.83 -0.30
CA GLU A 67 7.67 3.12 -0.67
C GLU A 67 6.69 3.99 -1.45
N GLN A 68 5.83 3.40 -2.30
CA GLN A 68 4.76 4.09 -3.03
C GLN A 68 3.65 4.59 -2.09
N ASP A 69 3.27 3.82 -1.06
CA ASP A 69 2.35 4.31 -0.01
C ASP A 69 2.97 5.44 0.83
N LYS A 70 4.29 5.68 0.73
CA LYS A 70 4.98 6.84 1.32
C LYS A 70 5.12 8.03 0.38
N GLN A 71 4.80 7.89 -0.91
CA GLN A 71 4.75 9.01 -1.83
C GLN A 71 3.44 9.76 -1.64
N SER A 72 3.37 10.56 -0.57
CA SER A 72 2.65 11.83 -0.69
C SER A 72 3.27 12.55 -1.89
N VAL A 73 2.47 12.83 -2.92
CA VAL A 73 2.92 13.63 -4.06
C VAL A 73 3.55 14.90 -3.48
N SER A 74 4.84 15.13 -3.74
CA SER A 74 5.50 16.34 -3.25
C SER A 74 4.71 17.55 -3.77
N TYR A 75 4.66 18.63 -3.00
CA TYR A 75 4.05 19.88 -3.45
C TYR A 75 4.57 20.30 -4.84
N GLU A 76 5.87 20.11 -5.08
CA GLU A 76 6.52 20.39 -6.36
C GLU A 76 5.96 19.51 -7.51
N GLN A 77 5.69 18.24 -7.23
CA GLN A 77 5.07 17.34 -8.23
C GLN A 77 3.61 17.72 -8.49
N MET A 78 2.89 18.20 -7.46
CA MET A 78 1.53 18.69 -7.58
C MET A 78 1.46 19.98 -8.41
N GLU A 79 2.38 20.93 -8.20
CA GLU A 79 2.50 22.15 -8.99
C GLU A 79 2.74 21.84 -10.48
N ILE A 80 3.64 20.90 -10.78
CA ILE A 80 3.93 20.49 -12.16
C ILE A 80 2.67 19.90 -12.82
N LEU A 81 1.90 19.09 -12.10
CA LEU A 81 0.66 18.50 -12.61
C LEU A 81 -0.41 19.57 -12.88
N ILE A 82 -0.57 20.53 -11.96
CA ILE A 82 -1.51 21.65 -12.10
C ILE A 82 -1.07 22.58 -13.23
N ALA A 83 0.22 22.88 -13.37
CA ALA A 83 0.73 23.72 -14.45
C ALA A 83 0.53 23.06 -15.83
N ARG A 84 0.77 21.74 -15.92
CA ARG A 84 0.62 20.97 -17.16
C ARG A 84 -0.84 20.87 -17.61
N ASN A 85 -1.75 20.58 -16.69
CA ASN A 85 -3.15 20.32 -17.02
C ASN A 85 -4.05 21.55 -16.86
N GLY A 86 -3.63 22.53 -16.05
CA GLY A 86 -4.41 23.72 -15.71
C GLY A 86 -4.78 24.56 -16.91
N LYS A 87 -3.96 24.58 -17.97
CA LYS A 87 -4.28 25.26 -19.23
C LYS A 87 -5.54 24.70 -19.93
N LYS A 88 -5.92 23.44 -19.65
CA LYS A 88 -7.11 22.79 -20.20
C LYS A 88 -8.36 22.95 -19.33
N LEU A 89 -8.20 23.44 -18.11
CA LEU A 89 -9.31 23.64 -17.18
C LEU A 89 -10.04 24.94 -17.50
N THR A 90 -11.37 24.84 -17.59
CA THR A 90 -12.28 25.99 -17.61
C THR A 90 -12.23 26.76 -16.30
N THR A 91 -12.75 27.99 -16.30
CA THR A 91 -12.85 28.82 -15.10
C THR A 91 -13.63 28.12 -13.98
N GLU A 92 -14.72 27.43 -14.32
CA GLU A 92 -15.56 26.71 -13.36
C GLU A 92 -14.83 25.54 -12.71
N GLU A 93 -14.12 24.74 -13.52
CA GLU A 93 -13.32 23.62 -13.00
C GLU A 93 -12.19 24.09 -12.08
N ARG A 94 -11.57 25.24 -12.39
CA ARG A 94 -10.56 25.86 -11.52
C ARG A 94 -11.18 26.34 -10.20
N MET A 95 -12.33 27.00 -10.26
CA MET A 95 -13.01 27.50 -9.07
C MET A 95 -13.46 26.36 -8.14
N HIS A 96 -13.97 25.28 -8.73
CA HIS A 96 -14.33 24.06 -8.00
C HIS A 96 -13.12 23.42 -7.31
N LEU A 97 -11.96 23.36 -8.01
CA LEU A 97 -10.73 22.85 -7.43
C LEU A 97 -10.26 23.69 -6.23
N ILE A 98 -10.31 25.03 -6.34
CA ILE A 98 -9.97 25.95 -5.24
C ILE A 98 -10.88 25.69 -4.04
N LYS A 99 -12.19 25.56 -4.27
CA LYS A 99 -13.17 25.29 -3.22
C LYS A 99 -12.91 23.97 -2.49
N LEU A 100 -12.64 22.89 -3.22
CA LEU A 100 -12.29 21.58 -2.64
C LEU A 100 -11.04 21.65 -1.76
N LEU A 101 -10.04 22.45 -2.16
CA LEU A 101 -8.82 22.62 -1.38
C LEU A 101 -9.07 23.42 -0.08
N SER A 102 -9.95 24.41 -0.11
CA SER A 102 -10.31 25.21 1.08
C SER A 102 -11.23 24.48 2.07
N GLU A 103 -12.05 23.53 1.61
CA GLU A 103 -13.02 22.83 2.48
C GLU A 103 -12.43 21.65 3.25
N ASN A 104 -11.29 21.10 2.80
CA ASN A 104 -10.63 19.94 3.41
C ASN A 104 -9.67 20.29 4.57
N GLU A 105 -9.60 21.56 5.01
CA GLU A 105 -8.76 22.01 6.14
C GLU A 105 -9.37 21.73 7.54
N LYS A 106 -10.17 20.67 7.71
CA LYS A 106 -10.80 20.31 9.01
C LYS A 106 -10.26 19.03 9.62
#